data_AF-A0A2Z6E3F4-F1
#
_entry.id   AF-A0A2Z6E3F4-F1
#
_cell.length_a   1.000
_cell.length_b   1.000
_cell.length_c   1.000
_cell.angle_alpha   90.00
_cell.angle_beta   90.00
_cell.angle_gamma   90.00
#
_symmetry.space_group_name_H-M   'P 1'
#
loop_
_entity.id
_entity.type
_entity.pdbx_description
1 polymer ?
#
loop_
_entity_poly.entity_id
_entity_poly.type
_entity_poly.pdbx_seq_one_letter_code
_entity_poly.pdbx_strand_id
1 'polypeptide(L)'
;MPPLRWLQYQSCILTVNLAELAQLHRYAVRLRKFRIRFFQESPHMSLTAEQTGKIIAEYGRVPNDTGSPEVQVALLSARIEHLTEHFKVHKQDHHSRRGLLKLVNQRKSLLGYLKARDPARYQSLIERLGLRR
;
A
#
# COMPACT_ATOMS: atom_id res chain seq x y z
N MET A 1 -48.30 -62.27 6.87
CA MET A 1 -47.76 -62.68 5.55
C MET A 1 -47.13 -61.44 4.91
N PRO A 2 -45.83 -61.48 4.53
CA PRO A 2 -44.89 -60.34 4.47
C PRO A 2 -44.92 -59.62 3.09
N PRO A 3 -44.20 -58.49 2.79
CA PRO A 3 -42.74 -58.55 2.53
C PRO A 3 -41.89 -57.28 2.83
N LEU A 4 -40.69 -57.53 3.37
CA LEU A 4 -39.36 -57.12 2.86
C LEU A 4 -39.21 -55.72 2.20
N ARG A 5 -38.91 -54.67 3.00
CA ARG A 5 -38.31 -53.42 2.49
C ARG A 5 -37.30 -52.74 3.41
N TRP A 6 -36.76 -53.46 4.40
CA TRP A 6 -35.89 -52.88 5.43
C TRP A 6 -34.40 -53.25 5.34
N LEU A 7 -33.94 -53.83 4.24
CA LEU A 7 -32.51 -54.07 3.97
C LEU A 7 -32.02 -53.31 2.73
N GLN A 8 -32.42 -52.05 2.59
CA GLN A 8 -31.82 -51.14 1.59
C GLN A 8 -31.50 -49.76 2.14
N TYR A 9 -31.50 -49.59 3.46
CA TYR A 9 -31.23 -48.30 4.11
C TYR A 9 -29.98 -48.28 5.01
N GLN A 10 -29.17 -49.34 4.98
CA GLN A 10 -27.95 -49.45 5.81
C GLN A 10 -26.66 -49.74 5.04
N SER A 11 -26.67 -49.71 3.70
CA SER A 11 -25.46 -49.90 2.88
C SER A 11 -25.03 -48.67 2.08
N CYS A 12 -25.63 -47.49 2.30
CA CYS A 12 -25.17 -46.25 1.64
C CYS A 12 -24.12 -45.46 2.44
N ILE A 13 -23.71 -45.91 3.63
CA ILE A 13 -22.62 -45.29 4.40
C ILE A 13 -21.35 -46.13 4.26
N LEU A 14 -20.82 -46.34 3.05
CA LEU A 14 -19.43 -46.82 2.89
C LEU A 14 -18.85 -46.69 1.46
N THR A 15 -19.41 -45.81 0.62
CA THR A 15 -18.83 -45.48 -0.70
C THR A 15 -18.84 -43.98 -0.94
N VAL A 16 -18.40 -43.20 0.05
CA VAL A 16 -17.91 -41.85 -0.23
C VAL A 16 -16.57 -42.03 -0.94
N ASN A 17 -16.64 -41.86 -2.25
CA ASN A 17 -15.57 -42.03 -3.20
C ASN A 17 -14.37 -41.15 -2.79
N LEU A 18 -13.18 -41.74 -2.66
CA LEU A 18 -11.92 -41.02 -2.36
C LEU A 18 -11.65 -39.88 -3.38
N ALA A 19 -12.33 -39.89 -4.53
CA ALA A 19 -12.27 -38.85 -5.55
C ALA A 19 -13.04 -37.54 -5.20
N GLU A 20 -14.10 -37.59 -4.38
CA GLU A 20 -14.86 -36.40 -3.97
C GLU A 20 -14.12 -35.57 -2.90
N LEU A 21 -13.39 -36.24 -2.01
CA LEU A 21 -12.51 -35.57 -1.03
C LEU A 21 -11.35 -34.81 -1.71
N ALA A 22 -10.88 -35.28 -2.88
CA ALA A 22 -9.87 -34.59 -3.68
C ALA A 22 -10.42 -33.38 -4.48
N GLN A 23 -11.73 -33.30 -4.71
CA GLN A 23 -12.35 -32.11 -5.30
C GLN A 23 -12.54 -31.01 -4.24
N LEU A 24 -12.95 -31.34 -3.02
CA LEU A 24 -13.07 -30.36 -1.93
C LEU A 24 -11.73 -29.75 -1.48
N HIS A 25 -10.62 -30.49 -1.55
CA HIS A 25 -9.30 -29.94 -1.26
C HIS A 25 -8.82 -28.94 -2.34
N ARG A 26 -9.25 -29.11 -3.61
CA ARG A 26 -8.97 -28.17 -4.71
C ARG A 26 -9.83 -26.89 -4.62
N TYR A 27 -11.05 -26.98 -4.09
CA TYR A 27 -11.89 -25.81 -3.80
C TYR A 27 -11.41 -25.01 -2.58
N ALA A 28 -10.89 -25.66 -1.53
CA ALA A 28 -10.39 -24.99 -0.32
C ALA A 28 -9.11 -24.16 -0.57
N VAL A 29 -8.19 -24.65 -1.41
CA VAL A 29 -6.96 -23.89 -1.77
C VAL A 29 -7.28 -22.70 -2.69
N ARG A 30 -8.35 -22.79 -3.50
CA ARG A 30 -8.80 -21.69 -4.38
C ARG A 30 -9.38 -20.52 -3.59
N LEU A 31 -10.07 -20.76 -2.47
CA LEU A 31 -10.58 -19.70 -1.57
C LEU A 31 -9.49 -19.05 -0.69
N ARG A 32 -8.41 -19.77 -0.38
CA ARG A 32 -7.23 -19.17 0.29
C ARG A 32 -6.46 -18.22 -0.63
N LYS A 33 -6.39 -18.53 -1.93
CA LYS A 33 -5.75 -17.68 -2.96
C LYS A 33 -6.64 -16.53 -3.43
N PHE A 34 -7.96 -16.63 -3.29
CA PHE A 34 -8.92 -15.57 -3.60
C PHE A 34 -8.96 -14.49 -2.51
N ARG A 35 -8.84 -14.88 -1.23
CA ARG A 35 -8.86 -13.95 -0.09
C ARG A 35 -7.64 -13.02 0.02
N ILE A 36 -6.52 -13.37 -0.64
CA ILE A 36 -5.28 -12.55 -0.63
C ILE A 36 -5.29 -11.52 -1.76
N ARG A 37 -6.01 -11.78 -2.87
CA ARG A 37 -6.00 -10.91 -4.05
C ARG A 37 -6.91 -9.68 -3.94
N PHE A 38 -7.79 -9.62 -2.93
CA PHE A 38 -8.75 -8.53 -2.72
C PHE A 38 -8.24 -7.43 -1.77
N PHE A 39 -6.95 -7.44 -1.42
CA PHE A 39 -6.34 -6.48 -0.49
C PHE A 39 -5.35 -5.52 -1.19
N GLN A 40 -5.46 -5.33 -2.51
CA GLN A 40 -4.44 -4.60 -3.27
C GLN A 40 -4.85 -3.18 -3.72
N GLU A 41 -6.09 -2.74 -3.52
CA GLU A 41 -6.55 -1.42 -4.02
C GLU A 41 -7.29 -0.61 -2.95
N SER A 42 -6.74 -0.56 -1.74
CA SER A 42 -7.19 0.43 -0.74
C SER A 42 -6.50 1.77 -1.02
N PRO A 43 -7.24 2.90 -1.21
CA PRO A 43 -6.64 4.23 -1.25
C PRO A 43 -6.12 4.59 0.15
N HIS A 44 -4.92 4.11 0.46
CA HIS A 44 -4.26 4.37 1.74
C HIS A 44 -3.66 5.77 1.73
N MET A 45 -3.93 6.56 2.78
CA MET A 45 -3.34 7.89 3.03
C MET A 45 -1.79 7.91 3.10
N SER A 46 -1.15 6.74 3.02
CA SER A 46 0.29 6.52 3.11
C SER A 46 0.84 5.97 1.80
N LEU A 47 2.08 6.36 1.48
CA LEU A 47 2.83 5.78 0.36
C LEU A 47 3.04 4.27 0.58
N THR A 48 3.06 3.51 -0.51
CA THR A 48 3.39 2.09 -0.43
C THR A 48 4.86 1.89 -0.10
N ALA A 49 5.20 0.71 0.45
CA ALA A 49 6.58 0.36 0.76
C ALA A 49 7.47 0.40 -0.50
N GLU A 50 6.92 -0.04 -1.63
CA GLU A 50 7.60 -0.02 -2.93
C GLU A 50 7.90 1.40 -3.43
N GLN A 51 6.92 2.30 -3.34
CA GLN A 51 7.11 3.71 -3.71
C GLN A 51 8.16 4.39 -2.83
N THR A 52 8.09 4.13 -1.53
CA THR A 52 9.05 4.66 -0.55
C THR A 52 10.47 4.16 -0.84
N GLY A 53 10.64 2.87 -1.14
CA GLY A 53 11.94 2.29 -1.49
C GLY A 53 12.54 2.88 -2.76
N LYS A 54 11.72 3.12 -3.80
CA LYS A 54 12.14 3.77 -5.04
C LYS A 54 12.67 5.19 -4.79
N ILE A 55 11.94 5.98 -4.01
CA ILE A 55 12.34 7.36 -3.67
C ILE A 55 13.65 7.38 -2.89
N ILE A 56 13.82 6.48 -1.92
CA ILE A 56 15.07 6.38 -1.15
C ILE A 56 16.25 6.03 -2.06
N ALA A 57 16.08 5.09 -2.99
CA ALA A 57 17.12 4.71 -3.92
C ALA A 57 17.51 5.83 -4.90
N GLU A 58 16.55 6.67 -5.32
CA GLU A 58 16.76 7.74 -6.28
C GLU A 58 17.39 9.00 -5.67
N TYR A 59 16.98 9.37 -4.45
CA TYR A 59 17.42 10.61 -3.79
C TYR A 59 18.47 10.40 -2.70
N GLY A 60 18.75 9.15 -2.32
CA GLY A 60 19.75 8.79 -1.32
C GLY A 60 21.18 9.03 -1.81
N ARG A 61 22.03 9.52 -0.92
CA ARG A 61 23.46 9.75 -1.23
C ARG A 61 24.33 8.53 -0.98
N VAL A 62 23.91 7.71 -0.04
CA VAL A 62 24.55 6.45 0.36
C VAL A 62 23.53 5.32 0.29
N PRO A 63 23.97 4.06 0.16
CA PRO A 63 23.06 2.93 0.29
C PRO A 63 22.34 2.99 1.65
N ASN A 64 21.01 2.87 1.64
CA ASN A 64 20.12 2.98 2.80
C ASN A 64 20.07 4.37 3.47
N ASP A 65 20.33 5.44 2.73
CA ASP A 65 20.16 6.80 3.21
C ASP A 65 18.67 7.14 3.43
N THR A 66 18.21 7.06 4.68
CA THR A 66 16.85 7.44 5.07
C THR A 66 16.79 8.80 5.75
N GLY A 67 17.94 9.36 6.11
CA GLY A 67 18.06 10.54 6.97
C GLY A 67 18.37 11.83 6.23
N SER A 68 18.87 11.77 5.00
CA SER A 68 19.24 12.98 4.28
C SER A 68 18.07 13.92 4.00
N PRO A 69 18.31 15.25 4.03
CA PRO A 69 17.28 16.23 3.71
C PRO A 69 16.68 16.03 2.31
N GLU A 70 17.47 15.56 1.32
CA GLU A 70 17.00 15.26 -0.03
C GLU A 70 15.93 14.17 -0.03
N VAL A 71 16.22 13.03 0.60
CA VAL A 71 15.30 11.90 0.69
C VAL A 71 14.03 12.30 1.44
N GLN A 72 14.17 12.98 2.58
CA GLN A 72 13.02 13.45 3.35
C GLN A 72 12.13 14.41 2.55
N VAL A 73 12.72 15.35 1.81
CA VAL A 73 11.97 16.30 0.96
C VAL A 73 11.26 15.58 -0.19
N ALA A 74 11.91 14.59 -0.81
CA ALA A 74 11.31 13.79 -1.88
C ALA A 74 10.12 12.96 -1.35
N LEU A 75 10.27 12.29 -0.21
CA LEU A 75 9.19 11.53 0.45
C LEU A 75 8.02 12.43 0.85
N LEU A 76 8.29 13.60 1.43
CA LEU A 76 7.25 14.57 1.76
C LEU A 76 6.53 15.07 0.50
N SER A 77 7.25 15.29 -0.60
CA SER A 77 6.67 15.77 -1.85
C SER A 77 5.71 14.74 -2.46
N ALA A 78 6.12 13.47 -2.54
CA ALA A 78 5.26 12.38 -3.00
C ALA A 78 4.01 12.23 -2.12
N ARG A 79 4.16 12.36 -0.79
CA ARG A 79 3.04 12.30 0.14
C ARG A 79 2.08 13.48 -0.02
N ILE A 80 2.60 14.69 -0.23
CA ILE A 80 1.80 15.90 -0.46
C ILE A 80 0.99 15.75 -1.75
N GLU A 81 1.60 15.28 -2.83
CA GLU A 81 0.92 15.06 -4.11
C GLU A 81 -0.23 14.05 -3.96
N HIS A 82 0.04 12.91 -3.35
CA HIS A 82 -0.97 11.87 -3.10
C HIS A 82 -2.14 12.39 -2.24
N LEU A 83 -1.85 13.10 -1.14
CA LEU A 83 -2.88 13.68 -0.27
C LEU A 83 -3.67 14.79 -0.96
N THR A 84 -3.03 15.56 -1.83
CA THR A 84 -3.70 16.63 -2.57
C THR A 84 -4.77 16.06 -3.49
N GLU A 85 -4.50 14.95 -4.17
CA GLU A 85 -5.50 14.26 -5.00
C GLU A 85 -6.67 13.73 -4.16
N HIS A 86 -6.39 13.13 -3.00
CA HIS A 86 -7.43 12.67 -2.08
C HIS A 86 -8.39 13.80 -1.65
N PHE A 87 -7.87 14.99 -1.33
CA PHE A 87 -8.71 16.11 -0.91
C PHE A 87 -9.53 16.76 -2.03
N LYS A 88 -9.19 16.53 -3.31
CA LYS A 88 -10.05 16.96 -4.42
C LYS A 88 -11.41 16.25 -4.37
N VAL A 89 -11.39 14.97 -4.02
CA VAL A 89 -12.58 14.12 -3.84
C VAL A 89 -13.25 14.41 -2.50
N HIS A 90 -12.47 14.44 -1.40
CA HIS A 90 -12.99 14.59 -0.04
C HIS A 90 -12.85 16.02 0.50
N LYS A 91 -13.71 16.93 0.02
CA LYS A 91 -13.61 18.37 0.32
C LYS A 91 -13.87 18.75 1.77
N GLN A 92 -14.64 17.95 2.52
CA GLN A 92 -15.05 18.21 3.90
C GLN A 92 -14.04 17.73 4.96
N ASP A 93 -12.98 17.01 4.57
CA ASP A 93 -11.96 16.56 5.53
C ASP A 93 -11.00 17.71 5.91
N HIS A 94 -11.42 18.48 6.92
CA HIS A 94 -10.67 19.62 7.42
C HIS A 94 -9.52 19.20 8.36
N HIS A 95 -9.69 18.12 9.12
CA HIS A 95 -8.69 17.67 10.08
C HIS A 95 -7.44 17.13 9.37
N SER A 96 -7.63 16.30 8.34
CA SER A 96 -6.51 15.76 7.56
C SER A 96 -5.84 16.85 6.71
N ARG A 97 -6.59 17.87 6.25
CA ARG A 97 -6.03 19.05 5.56
C ARG A 97 -5.08 19.84 6.46
N ARG A 98 -5.37 19.94 7.76
CA ARG A 98 -4.44 20.51 8.73
C ARG A 98 -3.13 19.70 8.81
N GLY A 99 -3.23 18.37 8.72
CA GLY A 99 -2.07 17.48 8.61
C GLY A 99 -1.24 17.74 7.36
N LEU A 100 -1.89 17.94 6.21
CA LEU A 100 -1.22 18.30 4.96
C LEU A 100 -0.42 19.60 5.09
N LEU A 101 -0.99 20.65 5.69
CA LEU A 101 -0.29 21.92 5.89
C LEU A 101 0.96 21.76 6.76
N LYS A 102 0.92 20.87 7.77
CA LYS A 102 2.12 20.53 8.56
C LYS A 102 3.21 19.90 7.70
N LEU A 103 2.86 18.97 6.80
CA LEU A 103 3.82 18.33 5.88
C LEU A 103 4.44 19.35 4.92
N VAL A 104 3.64 20.26 4.37
CA VAL A 104 4.13 21.35 3.49
C VAL A 104 5.11 22.25 4.24
N ASN A 105 4.79 22.63 5.48
CA ASN A 105 5.66 23.46 6.32
C ASN A 105 6.96 22.73 6.68
N GLN A 106 6.89 21.43 7.00
CA GLN A 106 8.08 20.62 7.26
C GLN A 106 9.00 20.56 6.04
N ARG A 107 8.44 20.34 4.85
CA ARG A 107 9.20 20.37 3.59
C ARG A 107 9.85 21.74 3.37
N LYS A 108 9.12 22.84 3.61
CA LYS A 108 9.65 24.21 3.50
C LYS A 108 10.81 24.45 4.46
N SER A 109 10.72 23.96 5.70
CA SER A 109 11.79 24.06 6.69
C SER A 109 13.05 23.31 6.25
N LEU A 110 12.91 22.07 5.77
CA LEU A 110 14.04 21.26 5.25
C LEU A 110 14.70 21.92 4.03
N LEU A 111 13.91 22.45 3.10
CA LEU A 111 14.42 23.22 1.97
C LEU A 111 15.14 24.50 2.41
N GLY A 112 14.64 25.20 3.44
CA GLY A 112 15.30 26.35 4.04
C GLY A 112 16.65 25.99 4.65
N TYR A 113 16.71 24.88 5.38
CA TYR A 113 17.95 24.32 5.92
C TYR A 113 18.97 23.99 4.82
N LEU A 114 18.55 23.26 3.78
CA LEU A 114 19.41 22.93 2.64
C LEU A 114 19.92 24.19 1.95
N LYS A 115 19.05 25.18 1.71
CA LYS A 115 19.43 26.46 1.09
C LYS A 115 20.52 27.19 1.86
N ALA A 116 20.43 27.18 3.20
CA ALA A 116 21.41 27.85 4.07
C ALA A 116 22.74 27.10 4.17
N ARG A 117 22.71 25.76 4.17
CA ARG A 117 23.91 24.92 4.29
C ARG A 117 24.64 24.70 2.97
N ASP A 118 23.91 24.47 1.90
CA ASP A 118 24.45 24.11 0.59
C ASP A 118 23.48 24.53 -0.53
N PRO A 119 23.67 25.72 -1.11
CA PRO A 119 22.78 26.25 -2.13
C PRO A 119 22.83 25.43 -3.44
N ALA A 120 23.93 24.77 -3.75
CA ALA A 120 24.06 23.96 -4.96
C ALA A 120 23.20 22.70 -4.88
N ARG A 121 23.24 21.99 -3.74
CA ARG A 121 22.35 20.84 -3.49
C ARG A 121 20.89 21.25 -3.50
N TYR A 122 20.56 22.35 -2.84
CA TYR A 122 19.20 22.90 -2.86
C TYR A 122 18.70 23.12 -4.29
N GLN A 123 19.52 23.73 -5.14
CA GLN A 123 19.13 24.06 -6.52
C GLN A 123 18.88 22.78 -7.32
N SER A 124 19.81 21.81 -7.24
CA SER A 124 19.66 20.52 -7.90
C SER A 124 18.41 19.75 -7.44
N LEU A 125 18.07 19.83 -6.14
CA LEU A 125 16.91 19.14 -5.58
C LEU A 125 15.60 19.77 -6.06
N ILE A 126 15.53 21.10 -6.11
CA ILE A 126 14.35 21.81 -6.59
C ILE A 126 14.10 21.55 -8.08
N GLU A 127 15.15 21.54 -8.88
CA GLU A 127 15.06 21.25 -10.32
C GLU A 127 14.54 19.82 -10.55
N ARG A 128 15.11 18.84 -9.84
CA ARG A 128 14.66 17.44 -9.92
C ARG A 128 13.20 17.25 -9.51
N LEU A 129 12.77 17.92 -8.43
CA LEU A 129 11.41 17.80 -7.91
C LEU A 129 10.39 18.74 -8.58
N GLY A 130 10.82 19.60 -9.51
CA GLY A 130 9.95 20.55 -10.21
C GLY A 130 9.25 21.55 -9.27
N LEU A 131 9.82 21.86 -8.10
CA LEU A 131 9.19 22.74 -7.11
C LEU A 131 9.31 24.21 -7.52
N ARG A 132 8.19 24.93 -7.56
CA ARG A 132 8.17 26.36 -7.87
C ARG A 132 8.45 27.19 -6.60
N ARG A 133 9.22 28.28 -6.75
CA ARG A 133 9.56 29.25 -5.68
C ARG A 133 8.50 30.34 -5.56
#